data_AF-A0A0C3AG77-F1
#
_entry.id   AF-A0A0C3AG77-F1
#
_cell.length_a   1.000
_cell.length_b   1.000
_cell.length_c   1.000
_cell.angle_alpha   90.00
_cell.angle_beta   90.00
_cell.angle_gamma   90.00
#
_symmetry.space_group_name_H-M   'P 1'
#
loop_
_entity.id
_entity.type
_entity.pdbx_description
1 polymer ?
#
loop_
_entity_poly.entity_id
_entity_poly.type
_entity_poly.pdbx_seq_one_letter_code
_entity_poly.pdbx_strand_id
1 'polypeptide(L)'
;MDNKTKNRLIKLASIGIVLGFTAELALTILYSWQIDFIKSSYIYFGLSIILMVSIGLLIIYMFLRIIMVYPLGSNFRYLLHFAVYDVSILIGGSLGKVILTLIINNLK
;
A
#
# COMPACT_ATOMS: atom_id res chain seq x y z
N MET A 1 -15.74 -14.42 -17.29
CA MET A 1 -14.85 -14.49 -16.11
C MET A 1 -15.59 -15.23 -15.01
N ASP A 2 -15.00 -16.26 -14.40
CA ASP A 2 -15.64 -17.05 -13.35
C ASP A 2 -15.87 -16.21 -12.07
N ASN A 3 -16.97 -16.45 -11.37
CA ASN A 3 -17.41 -15.68 -10.19
C ASN A 3 -16.34 -15.70 -9.09
N LYS A 4 -15.61 -16.82 -8.96
CA LYS A 4 -14.48 -16.97 -8.03
C LYS A 4 -13.30 -16.05 -8.37
N THR A 5 -13.03 -15.86 -9.66
CA THR A 5 -11.95 -14.95 -10.13
C THR A 5 -12.36 -13.50 -9.93
N LYS A 6 -13.63 -13.16 -10.20
CA LYS A 6 -14.18 -11.82 -9.95
C LYS A 6 -14.07 -11.42 -8.47
N ASN A 7 -14.51 -12.28 -7.55
CA ASN A 7 -14.40 -12.02 -6.11
C ASN A 7 -12.95 -11.83 -5.64
N ARG A 8 -12.00 -12.56 -6.24
CA ARG A 8 -10.58 -12.43 -5.92
C ARG A 8 -10.03 -11.08 -6.38
N LEU A 9 -10.34 -10.65 -7.60
CA LEU A 9 -9.94 -9.34 -8.10
C LEU A 9 -10.51 -8.21 -7.24
N ILE A 10 -11.77 -8.32 -6.81
CA ILE A 10 -12.38 -7.35 -5.89
C ILE A 10 -11.63 -7.31 -4.56
N LYS A 11 -11.29 -8.47 -3.97
CA LYS A 11 -10.50 -8.52 -2.73
C LYS A 11 -9.09 -7.95 -2.88
N LEU A 12 -8.42 -8.25 -4.00
CA LEU A 12 -7.11 -7.67 -4.29
C LEU A 12 -7.22 -6.15 -4.42
N ALA A 13 -8.22 -5.67 -5.15
CA ALA A 13 -8.43 -4.24 -5.33
C ALA A 13 -8.72 -3.53 -4.01
N SER A 14 -9.64 -4.06 -3.20
CA SER A 14 -9.98 -3.44 -1.91
C SER A 14 -8.81 -3.45 -0.93
N ILE A 15 -8.08 -4.58 -0.83
CA ILE A 15 -6.91 -4.69 0.05
C ILE A 15 -5.77 -3.80 -0.45
N GLY A 16 -5.54 -3.74 -1.76
CA GLY A 16 -4.55 -2.86 -2.37
C GLY A 16 -4.82 -1.39 -2.04
N ILE A 17 -6.07 -0.93 -2.22
CA ILE A 17 -6.47 0.44 -1.88
C ILE A 17 -6.22 0.75 -0.39
N VAL A 18 -6.66 -0.13 0.50
CA VAL A 18 -6.48 0.07 1.96
C VAL A 18 -4.99 0.13 2.30
N LEU A 19 -4.18 -0.78 1.77
CA LEU A 19 -2.74 -0.80 2.02
C LEU A 19 -2.05 0.47 1.51
N GLY A 20 -2.33 0.87 0.27
CA GLY A 20 -1.79 2.10 -0.31
C GLY A 20 -2.15 3.34 0.51
N PHE A 21 -3.41 3.44 0.94
CA PHE A 21 -3.86 4.53 1.80
C PHE A 21 -3.13 4.54 3.16
N THR A 22 -3.03 3.38 3.82
CA THR A 22 -2.33 3.28 5.11
C THR A 22 -0.83 3.53 5.01
N ALA A 23 -0.19 3.13 3.90
CA ALA A 23 1.22 3.38 3.65
C ALA A 23 1.48 4.89 3.52
N GLU A 24 0.66 5.61 2.73
CA GLU A 24 0.78 7.06 2.58
C GLU A 24 0.57 7.79 3.92
N LEU A 25 -0.41 7.36 4.72
CA LEU A 25 -0.63 7.90 6.06
C LEU A 25 0.60 7.71 6.95
N ALA A 26 1.15 6.50 7.01
CA ALA A 26 2.31 6.20 7.85
C ALA A 26 3.54 7.03 7.44
N LEU A 27 3.78 7.17 6.14
CA LEU A 27 4.87 8.01 5.61
C LEU A 27 4.67 9.49 5.93
N THR A 28 3.43 9.98 5.83
CA THR A 28 3.10 11.37 6.16
C THR A 28 3.31 11.68 7.65
N ILE A 29 2.89 10.78 8.54
CA ILE A 29 3.12 10.90 9.98
C ILE A 29 4.62 10.91 10.28
N LEU A 30 5.38 9.98 9.68
CA LEU A 30 6.83 9.92 9.86
C LEU A 30 7.51 11.22 9.40
N TYR A 31 7.07 11.77 8.26
CA TYR A 31 7.57 13.05 7.74
C TYR A 31 7.25 14.22 8.69
N SER A 32 6.04 14.28 9.26
CA SER A 32 5.71 15.29 10.29
C SER A 32 6.60 15.17 11.52
N TRP A 33 6.88 13.95 11.99
CA TRP A 33 7.76 13.75 13.15
C TRP A 33 9.21 14.15 12.89
N GLN A 34 9.68 14.12 11.65
CA GLN A 34 11.00 14.66 11.29
C GLN A 34 11.12 16.14 11.64
N ILE A 35 10.05 16.89 11.41
CA ILE A 35 10.03 18.35 11.59
C ILE A 35 9.94 18.69 13.08
N ASP A 36 9.11 17.96 13.83
CA ASP A 36 8.76 18.33 15.20
C ASP A 36 9.61 17.64 16.28
N PHE A 37 9.99 16.37 16.08
CA PHE A 37 10.59 15.53 17.14
C PHE A 37 11.97 14.96 16.79
N ILE A 38 12.16 14.44 15.59
CA ILE A 38 13.39 13.71 15.20
C ILE A 38 14.37 14.68 14.52
N LYS A 39 15.09 15.46 15.34
CA LYS A 39 16.11 16.40 14.83
C LYS A 39 17.36 15.71 14.24
N SER A 40 17.62 14.45 14.61
CA SER A 40 18.78 13.70 14.11
C SER A 40 18.47 13.02 12.78
N SER A 41 19.18 13.42 11.73
CA SER A 41 19.01 12.88 10.37
C SER A 41 19.28 11.38 10.28
N TYR A 42 20.22 10.85 11.06
CA TYR A 42 20.55 9.42 11.06
C TYR A 42 19.41 8.56 11.63
N ILE A 43 18.74 9.03 12.67
CA ILE A 43 17.63 8.32 13.32
C ILE A 43 16.42 8.31 12.38
N TYR A 44 16.12 9.45 11.76
CA TYR A 44 15.04 9.55 10.77
C TYR A 44 15.28 8.60 9.59
N PHE A 45 16.50 8.58 9.05
CA PHE A 45 16.86 7.69 7.95
C PHE A 45 16.74 6.20 8.31
N GLY A 46 17.15 5.82 9.52
CA GLY A 46 16.95 4.45 10.00
C GLY A 46 15.48 4.06 10.09
N LEU A 47 14.64 4.93 10.66
CA LEU A 47 13.20 4.70 10.79
C LEU A 47 12.48 4.64 9.45
N SER A 48 12.86 5.48 8.48
CA SER A 48 12.24 5.48 7.16
C SER A 48 12.54 4.20 6.38
N ILE A 49 13.78 3.68 6.45
CA ILE A 49 14.14 2.39 5.86
C ILE A 49 13.32 1.27 6.49
N ILE A 50 13.28 1.21 7.84
CA ILE A 50 12.52 0.16 8.55
C ILE A 50 11.05 0.20 8.12
N LEU A 51 10.45 1.39 8.09
CA LEU A 51 9.07 1.57 7.69
C LEU A 51 8.82 1.15 6.23
N MET A 52 9.68 1.56 5.29
CA MET A 52 9.57 1.16 3.87
C MET A 52 9.68 -0.36 3.71
N VAL A 53 10.63 -1.00 4.39
CA VAL A 53 10.80 -2.45 4.33
C VAL A 53 9.58 -3.16 4.93
N SER A 54 9.07 -2.70 6.08
CA SER A 54 7.85 -3.27 6.69
C SER A 54 6.64 -3.15 5.78
N ILE A 55 6.42 -2.00 5.14
CA ILE A 55 5.33 -1.79 4.18
C ILE A 55 5.49 -2.72 2.97
N GLY A 56 6.70 -2.81 2.40
CA GLY A 56 6.98 -3.68 1.26
C GLY A 56 6.71 -5.16 1.57
N LEU A 57 7.18 -5.64 2.72
CA LEU A 57 6.93 -7.01 3.18
C LEU A 57 5.44 -7.28 3.40
N LEU A 58 4.71 -6.32 4.00
CA LEU A 58 3.27 -6.43 4.22
C LEU A 58 2.49 -6.54 2.91
N ILE A 59 2.84 -5.72 1.92
CA ILE A 59 2.23 -5.72 0.57
C ILE A 59 2.44 -7.08 -0.09
N ILE A 60 3.68 -7.57 -0.13
CA ILE A 60 4.00 -8.86 -0.75
C ILE A 60 3.31 -10.01 -0.01
N TYR A 61 3.32 -10.00 1.33
CA TYR A 61 2.66 -11.03 2.14
C TYR A 61 1.16 -11.10 1.87
N MET A 62 0.47 -9.94 1.85
CA MET A 62 -0.98 -9.89 1.59
C MET A 62 -1.32 -10.38 0.19
N PHE A 63 -0.53 -9.99 -0.82
CA PHE A 63 -0.68 -10.49 -2.18
C PHE A 63 -0.56 -12.02 -2.27
N LEU A 64 0.54 -12.57 -1.72
CA LEU A 64 0.80 -14.01 -1.72
C LEU A 64 -0.31 -14.77 -0.99
N ARG A 65 -0.80 -14.26 0.14
CA ARG A 65 -1.90 -14.87 0.91
C ARG A 65 -3.19 -14.99 0.09
N ILE A 66 -3.49 -14.01 -0.75
CA ILE A 66 -4.71 -14.02 -1.57
C ILE A 66 -4.56 -14.97 -2.77
N ILE A 67 -3.35 -15.11 -3.31
CA ILE A 67 -3.10 -15.80 -4.58
C ILE A 67 -2.54 -17.22 -4.41
N MET A 68 -1.94 -17.58 -3.27
CA MET A 68 -1.50 -18.96 -2.97
C MET A 68 -2.61 -20.03 -3.11
N VAL A 69 -3.87 -19.62 -3.23
CA VAL A 69 -5.04 -20.49 -3.48
C VAL A 69 -5.21 -20.84 -4.99
N TYR A 70 -4.17 -20.72 -5.82
CA TYR A 70 -4.17 -21.11 -7.23
C TYR A 70 -3.20 -22.28 -7.49
N PRO A 71 -3.56 -23.25 -8.36
CA PRO A 71 -2.57 -24.11 -8.99
C PRO A 71 -1.70 -23.27 -9.94
N LEU A 72 -0.38 -23.45 -9.86
CA LEU A 72 0.68 -22.67 -10.56
C LEU A 72 0.58 -22.63 -12.11
N GLY A 73 -0.36 -23.36 -12.72
CA GLY A 73 -0.39 -23.59 -14.17
C GLY A 73 -0.87 -22.43 -15.05
N SER A 74 -1.19 -21.24 -14.52
CA SER A 74 -1.70 -20.11 -15.31
C SER A 74 -0.98 -18.79 -15.01
N ASN A 75 0.27 -18.69 -15.47
CA ASN A 75 1.15 -17.52 -15.29
C ASN A 75 0.50 -16.19 -15.73
N PHE A 76 -0.29 -16.20 -16.81
CA PHE A 76 -0.94 -14.98 -17.31
C PHE A 76 -2.02 -14.44 -16.36
N ARG A 77 -2.75 -15.33 -15.66
CA ARG A 77 -3.73 -14.91 -14.64
C ARG A 77 -3.04 -14.32 -13.43
N TYR A 78 -1.89 -14.86 -13.03
CA TYR A 78 -1.09 -14.34 -11.93
C TYR A 78 -0.63 -12.90 -12.21
N LEU A 79 -0.13 -12.64 -13.42
CA LEU A 79 0.29 -11.31 -13.86
C LEU A 79 -0.86 -10.29 -13.79
N LEU A 80 -2.06 -10.66 -14.25
CA LEU A 80 -3.23 -9.79 -14.19
C LEU A 80 -3.64 -9.46 -12.74
N HIS A 81 -3.57 -10.44 -11.83
CA HIS A 81 -3.88 -10.22 -10.42
C HIS A 81 -2.84 -9.31 -9.76
N PHE A 82 -1.56 -9.46 -10.13
CA PHE A 82 -0.49 -8.56 -9.69
C PHE A 82 -0.74 -7.13 -10.18
N ALA A 83 -0.99 -6.94 -11.47
CA ALA A 83 -1.24 -5.62 -12.04
C ALA A 83 -2.44 -4.91 -11.39
N VAL A 84 -3.55 -5.63 -11.18
CA VAL A 84 -4.74 -5.07 -10.52
C VAL A 84 -4.43 -4.68 -9.07
N TYR A 85 -3.68 -5.53 -8.36
CA TYR A 85 -3.30 -5.25 -6.99
C TYR A 85 -2.38 -4.03 -6.87
N ASP A 86 -1.37 -3.95 -7.72
CA ASP A 86 -0.38 -2.86 -7.74
C ASP A 86 -1.03 -1.52 -8.11
N VAL A 87 -1.84 -1.49 -9.17
CA VAL A 87 -2.62 -0.30 -9.56
C VAL A 87 -3.54 0.14 -8.42
N SER A 88 -4.14 -0.80 -7.69
CA SER A 88 -5.02 -0.49 -6.56
C SER A 88 -4.26 0.13 -5.38
N ILE A 89 -3.01 -0.27 -5.14
CA ILE A 89 -2.14 0.36 -4.15
C ILE A 89 -1.83 1.80 -4.54
N LEU A 90 -1.49 2.05 -5.80
CA LEU A 90 -1.24 3.40 -6.31
C LEU A 90 -2.47 4.30 -6.18
N ILE A 91 -3.66 3.77 -6.50
CA ILE A 91 -4.94 4.47 -6.30
C ILE A 91 -5.16 4.78 -4.82
N GLY A 92 -4.95 3.81 -3.93
CA GLY A 92 -5.09 4.01 -2.48
C GLY A 92 -4.15 5.09 -1.93
N GLY A 93 -2.88 5.06 -2.34
CA GLY A 93 -1.88 6.04 -1.91
C GLY A 93 -2.18 7.44 -2.44
N SER A 94 -2.51 7.57 -3.72
CA SER A 94 -2.90 8.85 -4.32
C SER A 94 -4.15 9.45 -3.67
N LEU A 95 -5.18 8.64 -3.38
CA LEU A 95 -6.36 9.07 -2.62
C LEU A 95 -5.97 9.53 -1.21
N GLY A 96 -5.11 8.77 -0.53
CA GLY A 96 -4.59 9.14 0.80
C GLY A 96 -3.93 10.52 0.79
N LYS A 97 -3.06 10.75 -0.19
CA LYS A 97 -2.36 12.02 -0.37
C LYS A 97 -3.32 13.19 -0.62
N VAL A 98 -4.32 13.01 -1.49
CA VAL A 98 -5.33 14.03 -1.78
C VAL A 98 -6.13 14.38 -0.53
N ILE A 99 -6.61 13.38 0.20
CA ILE A 99 -7.40 13.56 1.43
C ILE A 99 -6.57 14.27 2.50
N LEU A 100 -5.33 13.82 2.74
CA LEU A 100 -4.42 14.46 3.68
C LEU A 100 -4.16 15.92 3.33
N THR A 101 -3.92 16.20 2.05
CA THR A 101 -3.68 17.57 1.58
C THR A 101 -4.90 18.46 1.78
N LEU A 102 -6.11 17.96 1.50
CA LEU A 102 -7.37 18.66 1.76
C LEU A 102 -7.58 18.95 3.25
N ILE A 103 -7.29 17.98 4.13
CA ILE A 103 -7.40 18.16 5.58
C ILE A 103 -6.41 19.21 6.07
N ILE A 104 -5.14 19.12 5.68
CA ILE A 104 -4.10 20.07 6.07
C ILE A 104 -4.44 21.49 5.60
N ASN A 105 -4.93 21.63 4.37
CA ASN A 105 -5.27 22.95 3.83
C ASN A 105 -6.52 23.57 4.48
N ASN A 106 -7.48 22.77 4.95
CA ASN A 106 -8.65 23.26 5.68
C ASN A 106 -8.36 23.59 7.15
N LEU A 107 -7.21 23.18 7.69
CA LEU A 107 -6.77 23.47 9.06
C LEU A 107 -5.91 24.74 9.17
N LYS A 108 -5.51 25.35 8.04
CA LYS A 108 -4.80 26.63 7.96
C LYS A 108 -5.77 27.78 7.74
#